data_AF-A0A954V690-F1
#
_entry.id   AF-A0A954V690-F1
#
_cell.length_a   1.000
_cell.length_b   1.000
_cell.length_c   1.000
_cell.angle_alpha   90.00
_cell.angle_beta   90.00
_cell.angle_gamma   90.00
#
_symmetry.space_group_name_H-M   'P 1'
#
loop_
_entity.id
_entity.type
_entity.pdbx_description
1 polymer ?
#
loop_
_entity_poly.entity_id
_entity_poly.type
_entity_poly.pdbx_seq_one_letter_code
_entity_poly.pdbx_strand_id
1 'polypeptide(L)' 'MTTAMQVENWPVDRLVPYDKNPRLNDDAVEAVARSIQEFGFRQPIVVDDEGVIIIGHTRLKAARKLGL' A
#
# COMPACT_ATOMS: atom_id res chain seq x y z
N MET A 1 10.23 23.48 -10.55
CA MET A 1 10.41 22.21 -11.27
C MET A 1 9.40 21.24 -10.70
N THR A 2 8.52 20.68 -11.53
CA THR A 2 7.58 19.64 -11.07
C THR A 2 8.37 18.35 -10.99
N THR A 3 8.74 17.92 -9.79
CA THR A 3 9.40 16.63 -9.60
C THR A 3 8.39 15.54 -9.94
N ALA A 4 8.69 14.70 -10.92
CA ALA A 4 7.84 13.57 -11.27
C ALA A 4 7.84 12.56 -10.10
N MET A 5 6.68 11.95 -9.80
CA MET A 5 6.62 10.83 -8.87
C MET A 5 7.46 9.67 -9.41
N GLN A 6 8.41 9.18 -8.61
CA GLN A 6 9.10 7.92 -8.88
C GLN A 6 8.24 6.75 -8.39
N VAL A 7 8.15 5.70 -9.20
CA VAL A 7 7.38 4.49 -8.89
C VAL A 7 8.30 3.29 -9.07
N GLU A 8 8.40 2.47 -8.02
CA GLU A 8 9.27 1.31 -7.96
C GLU A 8 8.50 0.09 -7.43
N ASN A 9 8.98 -1.11 -7.77
CA ASN A 9 8.49 -2.36 -7.19
C ASN A 9 9.34 -2.71 -5.96
N TRP A 10 8.73 -2.75 -4.78
CA TRP A 10 9.38 -3.10 -3.53
C TRP A 10 8.77 -4.38 -2.93
N PRO A 11 9.55 -5.17 -2.17
CA PRO A 11 9.00 -6.21 -1.31
C PRO A 11 8.02 -5.60 -0.31
N VAL A 12 6.87 -6.24 -0.11
CA VAL A 12 5.81 -5.74 0.78
C VAL A 12 6.30 -5.60 2.23
N ASP A 13 7.22 -6.46 2.65
CA ASP A 13 7.80 -6.46 4.01
C ASP A 13 8.75 -5.30 4.26
N ARG A 14 9.21 -4.59 3.22
CA ARG A 14 9.99 -3.37 3.38
C ARG A 14 9.16 -2.20 3.93
N LEU A 15 7.84 -2.23 3.73
CA LEU A 15 6.96 -1.10 4.06
C LEU A 15 6.62 -1.06 5.55
N VAL A 16 6.78 0.13 6.13
CA VAL A 16 6.50 0.38 7.55
C VAL A 16 5.13 1.06 7.68
N PRO A 17 4.13 0.45 8.33
CA PRO A 17 2.88 1.15 8.59
C PRO A 17 3.09 2.34 9.53
N TYR A 18 2.56 3.51 9.18
CA TYR A 18 2.47 4.62 10.14
C TYR A 18 1.64 4.22 11.36
N ASP A 19 2.22 4.37 12.55
CA ASP A 19 1.70 3.91 13.84
C ASP A 19 0.43 4.69 14.28
N LYS A 20 0.37 5.99 13.97
CA LYS A 20 -0.76 6.86 14.33
C LYS A 20 -1.76 7.02 13.19
N ASN A 21 -1.90 6.04 12.30
CA ASN A 21 -2.93 6.08 11.26
C ASN A 21 -4.33 6.06 11.91
N PRO A 22 -5.13 7.14 11.79
CA PRO A 22 -6.43 7.21 12.47
C PRO A 22 -7.52 6.38 11.77
N ARG A 23 -7.23 5.82 10.58
CA ARG A 23 -8.23 5.10 9.78
C ARG A 23 -8.39 3.66 10.27
N LEU A 24 -9.64 3.28 10.54
CA LEU A 24 -10.06 1.89 10.72
C LEU A 24 -10.59 1.36 9.38
N ASN A 25 -9.89 0.39 8.79
CA ASN A 25 -10.10 0.00 7.39
C ASN A 25 -9.99 -1.52 7.16
N ASP A 26 -10.08 -2.33 8.21
CA ASP A 26 -9.93 -3.78 8.11
C ASP A 26 -11.03 -4.42 7.25
N ASP A 27 -12.27 -3.91 7.35
CA ASP A 27 -13.40 -4.38 6.56
C ASP A 27 -13.22 -4.21 5.05
N ALA A 28 -12.39 -3.25 4.62
CA ALA A 28 -12.13 -2.98 3.21
C ALA A 28 -11.02 -3.89 2.63
N VAL A 29 -10.26 -4.60 3.47
CA VAL A 29 -9.08 -5.37 3.02
C VAL A 29 -9.48 -6.45 2.02
N GLU A 30 -10.58 -7.15 2.25
CA GLU A 30 -11.03 -8.24 1.36
C GLU A 30 -11.41 -7.72 -0.03
N ALA A 31 -12.15 -6.62 -0.08
CA ALA A 31 -12.53 -6.00 -1.35
C ALA A 31 -11.31 -5.51 -2.14
N VAL A 32 -10.33 -4.91 -1.44
CA VAL A 32 -9.09 -4.44 -2.07
C VAL A 32 -8.23 -5.62 -2.53
N ALA A 33 -8.14 -6.71 -1.76
CA ALA A 33 -7.40 -7.91 -2.15
C ALA A 33 -7.97 -8.52 -3.44
N ARG A 34 -9.30 -8.68 -3.53
CA ARG A 34 -9.95 -9.15 -4.77
C ARG A 34 -9.63 -8.24 -5.96
N SER A 35 -9.70 -6.92 -5.77
CA SER A 35 -9.39 -5.96 -6.82
C SER A 35 -7.92 -6.05 -7.29
N ILE A 36 -6.97 -6.21 -6.38
CA ILE A 36 -5.55 -6.40 -6.72
C ILE A 36 -5.34 -7.73 -7.46
N GLN A 37 -6.01 -8.81 -7.05
CA GLN A 37 -5.91 -10.10 -7.71
C GLN A 37 -6.47 -10.06 -9.15
N GLU A 38 -7.58 -9.35 -9.37
CA GLU A 38 -8.24 -9.26 -10.67
C GLU A 38 -7.54 -8.28 -11.62
N PHE A 39 -7.08 -7.13 -11.11
CA PHE A 39 -6.62 -6.01 -11.95
C PHE A 39 -5.17 -5.58 -11.73
N GLY A 40 -4.47 -6.20 -10.79
CA GLY A 40 -3.15 -5.75 -10.32
C GLY A 40 -3.20 -4.43 -9.55
N PHE A 41 -2.02 -3.93 -9.17
CA PHE A 41 -1.89 -2.62 -8.55
C PHE A 41 -2.13 -1.50 -9.58
N ARG A 42 -3.27 -0.81 -9.46
CA ARG A 42 -3.60 0.38 -10.28
C ARG A 42 -3.13 1.69 -9.67
N GLN A 43 -2.76 1.67 -8.39
CA GLN A 43 -2.28 2.84 -7.65
C GLN A 43 -1.15 2.39 -6.71
N PRO A 44 0.03 3.06 -6.71
CA PRO A 44 1.15 2.71 -5.84
C PRO A 44 0.88 3.10 -4.38
N ILE A 45 1.52 2.38 -3.45
CA ILE A 45 1.59 2.81 -2.05
C ILE A 45 2.57 3.98 -1.99
N VAL A 46 2.19 5.05 -1.30
CA VAL A 46 3.03 6.24 -1.14
C VAL A 46 3.69 6.18 0.23
N VAL A 47 5.01 6.31 0.23
CA VAL A 47 5.86 6.27 1.42
C VAL A 47 6.73 7.53 1.48
N ASP A 48 7.28 7.80 2.66
CA ASP A 48 8.46 8.66 2.80
C ASP A 48 9.76 7.92 2.43
N ASP A 49 10.89 8.59 2.62
CA ASP A 49 12.24 8.10 2.34
C ASP A 49 12.66 6.90 3.20
N GLU A 50 12.08 6.76 4.40
CA GLU A 50 12.31 5.62 5.30
C GLU A 50 11.36 4.44 5.01
N GLY A 51 10.42 4.59 4.07
CA GLY A 51 9.46 3.55 3.71
C GLY A 51 8.22 3.52 4.60
N VAL A 52 7.98 4.57 5.40
CA VAL A 52 6.77 4.71 6.21
C VAL A 52 5.60 5.10 5.33
N ILE A 53 4.49 4.37 5.45
CA ILE A 53 3.32 4.57 4.61
C ILE A 53 2.61 5.87 4.96
N ILE A 54 2.53 6.75 3.97
CA ILE A 54 1.70 7.96 3.98
C ILE A 54 0.31 7.64 3.41
N ILE A 55 0.25 6.89 2.31
CA ILE A 55 -1.02 6.53 1.63
C ILE A 55 -1.01 5.07 1.20
N GLY A 56 -2.02 4.32 1.65
CA GLY A 56 -2.30 2.97 1.14
C GLY A 56 -2.22 1.84 2.15
N HIS A 57 -2.40 2.07 3.45
CA HIS A 57 -2.41 1.00 4.46
C HIS A 57 -3.34 -0.16 4.13
N THR A 58 -4.53 0.09 3.56
CA THR A 58 -5.44 -1.01 3.14
C THR A 58 -4.81 -1.86 2.02
N ARG A 59 -4.10 -1.23 1.08
CA ARG A 59 -3.41 -1.94 -0.02
C ARG A 59 -2.25 -2.77 0.51
N LEU A 60 -1.50 -2.27 1.50
CA LEU A 60 -0.49 -3.08 2.19
C LEU A 60 -1.12 -4.31 2.84
N LYS A 61 -2.19 -4.14 3.63
CA LYS A 61 -2.90 -5.25 4.30
C LYS A 61 -3.40 -6.28 3.27
N ALA A 62 -3.97 -5.82 2.17
CA ALA A 62 -4.42 -6.66 1.07
C ALA A 62 -3.27 -7.42 0.39
N ALA A 63 -2.15 -6.75 0.12
CA ALA A 63 -0.96 -7.38 -0.48
C ALA A 63 -0.40 -8.50 0.40
N ARG A 64 -0.27 -8.24 1.71
CA ARG A 64 0.15 -9.26 2.69
C ARG A 64 -0.81 -10.44 2.74
N LYS A 65 -2.12 -10.19 2.71
CA LYS A 65 -3.13 -11.25 2.67
C LYS A 65 -2.99 -12.13 1.42
N LEU A 66 -2.60 -11.54 0.29
CA LEU A 66 -2.40 -12.24 -0.99
C LEU A 66 -1.04 -12.95 -1.09
N GLY A 67 -0.10 -12.72 -0.16
CA GLY A 67 1.25 -13.29 -0.21
C GLY A 67 2.12 -12.70 -1.33
N LEU A 68 1.90 -11.42 -1.68
CA LEU A 68 2.69 -10.66 -2.65
C LEU A 68 4.01 -10.11 -2.08
#